data_AF-A0A160FUL3-F1
#
_entry.id   AF-A0A160FUL3-F1
#
_cell.length_a   1.000
_cell.length_b   1.000
_cell.length_c   1.000
_cell.angle_alpha   90.00
_cell.angle_beta   90.00
_cell.angle_gamma   90.00
#
_symmetry.space_group_name_H-M   'P 1'
#
loop_
_entity.id
_entity.type
_entity.pdbx_description
1 polymer ?
#
loop_
_entity_poly.entity_id
_entity_poly.type
_entity_poly.pdbx_seq_one_letter_code
_entity_poly.pdbx_strand_id
1 'polypeptide(L)' 'MSHPPIGPLPAELQTHPGYRQVFKPGQLTFGFIMPLEGYPSSPFPTLHDHQRLARQADDAE' A
#
# COMPACT_ATOMS: atom_id res chain seq x y z
N MET A 1 -16.33 -6.99 -21.46
CA MET A 1 -17.16 -6.45 -20.36
C MET A 1 -16.81 -4.98 -20.22
N SER A 2 -17.74 -4.08 -20.55
CA SER A 2 -17.55 -2.63 -20.39
C SER A 2 -17.64 -2.31 -18.91
N HIS A 3 -16.51 -1.99 -18.27
CA HIS A 3 -16.56 -1.39 -16.95
C HIS A 3 -17.30 -0.05 -17.08
N PRO A 4 -18.27 0.27 -16.20
CA PRO A 4 -18.79 1.62 -16.13
C PRO A 4 -17.60 2.57 -15.89
N PRO A 5 -17.57 3.76 -16.51
CA PRO A 5 -16.56 4.74 -16.16
C PRO A 5 -16.72 5.02 -14.67
N ILE A 6 -15.71 4.64 -13.88
CA ILE A 6 -15.54 5.20 -12.55
C ILE A 6 -15.57 6.71 -12.77
N GLY A 7 -16.53 7.39 -12.16
CA GLY A 7 -16.73 8.83 -12.33
C GLY A 7 -15.43 9.61 -12.07
N PRO A 8 -15.39 10.90 -12.44
CA PRO A 8 -14.19 11.71 -12.22
C PRO A 8 -13.75 11.60 -10.75
N LEU A 9 -12.43 11.47 -10.53
CA LEU A 9 -11.88 11.44 -9.17
C LEU A 9 -12.39 12.65 -8.39
N PRO A 10 -12.82 12.48 -7.12
CA PRO A 10 -13.13 13.58 -6.22
C PRO A 10 -12.02 14.64 -6.24
N ALA A 11 -12.39 15.92 -6.17
CA ALA A 11 -11.44 17.04 -6.33
C ALA A 11 -10.26 16.95 -5.35
N GLU A 12 -10.53 16.46 -4.14
CA GLU A 12 -9.56 16.25 -3.07
C GLU A 12 -8.50 15.21 -3.47
N LEU A 13 -8.86 14.20 -4.26
CA LEU A 13 -7.95 13.13 -4.69
C LEU A 13 -7.17 13.49 -5.95
N GLN A 14 -7.63 14.46 -6.76
CA GLN A 14 -6.96 14.86 -8.00
C GLN A 14 -5.53 15.39 -7.76
N THR A 15 -5.30 16.01 -6.60
CA THR A 15 -4.00 16.57 -6.20
C THR A 15 -3.35 15.83 -5.01
N HIS A 16 -3.97 14.76 -4.49
CA HIS A 16 -3.49 14.08 -3.30
C HIS A 16 -2.21 13.27 -3.62
N PRO A 17 -1.04 13.60 -3.01
CA PRO A 17 0.25 13.04 -3.41
C PRO A 17 0.30 11.51 -3.25
N GLY A 18 -0.13 10.99 -2.09
CA GLY A 18 -0.15 9.55 -1.86
C GLY A 18 -1.15 8.79 -2.75
N TYR A 19 -2.24 9.43 -3.17
CA TYR A 19 -3.23 8.76 -4.03
C TYR A 19 -2.65 8.58 -5.43
N ARG A 20 -2.02 9.63 -5.96
CA ARG A 20 -1.40 9.64 -7.29
C ARG A 20 -0.21 8.69 -7.40
N GLN A 21 0.45 8.40 -6.29
CA GLN A 21 1.56 7.44 -6.22
C GLN A 21 1.05 6.00 -6.31
N VAL A 22 0.04 5.66 -5.50
CA VAL A 22 -0.49 4.29 -5.36
C VAL A 22 -1.48 3.91 -6.46
N PHE A 23 -2.37 4.81 -6.87
CA PHE A 23 -3.46 4.52 -7.81
C PHE A 23 -3.25 5.22 -9.15
N LYS A 24 -2.82 4.46 -10.16
CA LYS A 24 -2.60 4.94 -11.53
C LYS A 24 -3.36 4.05 -12.52
N PRO A 25 -4.12 4.61 -13.47
CA PRO A 25 -4.85 3.82 -14.47
C PRO A 25 -3.92 2.87 -15.23
N GLY A 26 -4.29 1.58 -15.27
CA GLY A 26 -3.53 0.54 -15.97
C GLY A 26 -2.23 0.09 -15.28
N GLN A 27 -1.97 0.53 -14.05
CA GLN A 27 -0.81 0.10 -13.27
C GLN A 27 -1.22 -0.67 -12.02
N LEU A 28 -0.33 -1.54 -11.56
CA LEU A 28 -0.45 -2.30 -10.32
C LEU A 28 0.62 -1.81 -9.34
N THR A 29 0.21 -1.53 -8.12
CA THR A 29 1.11 -1.20 -7.00
C THR A 29 1.10 -2.36 -6.02
N PHE A 30 2.27 -2.75 -5.52
CA PHE A 30 2.40 -3.74 -4.45
C PHE A 30 2.40 -3.04 -3.10
N GLY A 31 1.49 -3.45 -2.22
CA GLY A 31 1.46 -3.02 -0.83
C GLY A 31 1.89 -4.15 0.09
N PHE A 32 2.41 -3.79 1.26
CA PHE A 32 2.71 -4.73 2.32
C PHE A 32 1.67 -4.67 3.44
N ILE A 33 1.50 -5.78 4.17
CA ILE A 33 0.58 -5.87 5.31
C ILE A 33 1.41 -5.88 6.59
N MET A 34 1.01 -5.04 7.54
CA MET A 34 1.64 -4.98 8.86
C MET A 34 1.05 -6.02 9.81
N PRO A 35 1.88 -6.63 10.68
CA PRO A 35 3.33 -6.48 10.76
C PRO A 35 4.05 -7.20 9.61
N LEU A 36 5.23 -6.70 9.20
CA LEU A 36 6.14 -7.37 8.25
C LEU A 36 6.82 -8.59 8.87
N GLU A 37 6.05 -9.49 9.45
CA GLU A 37 6.50 -10.61 10.26
C GLU A 37 5.49 -11.76 10.14
N GLY A 38 5.98 -12.95 9.80
CA GLY A 38 5.18 -14.17 9.94
C GLY A 38 5.28 -14.70 11.37
N TYR A 39 4.15 -14.86 12.05
CA TYR A 39 4.10 -15.35 13.44
C TYR A 39 3.28 -16.66 13.57
N PRO A 40 3.59 -17.75 12.82
CA PRO A 40 2.77 -18.96 12.81
C PRO A 40 2.72 -19.71 14.14
N SER A 41 3.70 -19.50 15.01
CA SER A 41 3.83 -20.17 16.31
C SER A 41 3.42 -19.31 17.51
N SER A 42 2.86 -18.12 17.27
CA SER A 42 2.47 -17.16 18.32
C SER A 42 1.13 -16.49 17.98
N PRO A 43 0.28 -16.15 18.97
CA PRO A 43 -0.94 -15.40 18.70
C PRO A 43 -0.69 -13.90 18.46
N PHE A 44 0.52 -13.41 18.71
CA PHE A 44 0.91 -12.00 18.51
C PHE A 44 2.31 -11.87 17.89
N PRO A 45 2.56 -10.81 17.12
CA PRO A 45 3.87 -10.53 16.54
C PRO A 45 4.86 -10.06 17.62
N THR A 46 6.15 -10.19 17.33
CA THR A 46 7.20 -9.62 18.17
C THR A 46 7.45 -8.14 17.87
N LEU A 47 7.11 -7.70 16.65
CA LEU A 47 7.47 -6.39 16.10
C LEU A 47 8.98 -6.13 16.04
N HIS A 48 9.78 -7.19 16.15
CA HIS A 48 11.23 -7.10 16.06
C HIS A 48 11.62 -6.49 14.70
N ASP A 49 12.51 -5.50 14.72
CA ASP A 49 13.00 -4.79 13.53
C ASP A 49 11.93 -4.12 12.64
N HIS A 50 10.69 -3.97 13.12
CA HIS A 50 9.59 -3.51 12.29
C HIS A 50 9.83 -2.13 11.63
N GLN A 51 10.48 -1.20 12.32
CA GLN A 51 10.86 0.11 11.76
C GLN A 51 11.91 -0.02 10.64
N ARG A 52 12.85 -0.97 10.76
CA ARG A 52 13.85 -1.23 9.73
C ARG A 52 13.19 -1.85 8.50
N LEU A 53 12.32 -2.82 8.69
CA LEU A 53 11.60 -3.49 7.60
C LEU A 53 10.64 -2.53 6.88
N ALA A 54 9.92 -1.66 7.61
CA ALA A 54 9.07 -0.64 7.01
C ALA A 54 9.87 0.30 6.09
N ARG A 55 11.02 0.80 6.56
CA ARG A 55 11.91 1.63 5.72
C ARG A 55 12.40 0.90 4.48
N GLN A 56 12.75 -0.39 4.59
CA GLN A 56 13.16 -1.17 3.43
C GLN A 56 12.05 -1.33 2.40
N ALA A 57 10.78 -1.40 2.84
CA ALA A 57 9.63 -1.41 1.93
C ALA A 57 9.45 -0.04 1.25
N ASP A 58 9.58 1.05 1.99
CA ASP A 58 9.49 2.42 1.46
C ASP A 58 10.61 2.72 0.44
N ASP A 59 11.84 2.26 0.71
CA ASP A 59 13.02 2.50 -0.15
C ASP A 59 13.01 1.65 -1.43
N ALA A 60 12.18 0.60 -1.49
CA ALA A 60 12.10 -0.31 -2.64
C ALA A 60 11.07 0.12 -3.70
N GLU A 61 10.36 1.24 -3.48
CA GLU A 61 9.41 1.84 -4.44
C GLU A 61 10.05 2.40 -5.72
#